data_AF-A0A9P9Q9R2-F1
#
_entry.id   AF-A0A9P9Q9R2-F1
#
_cell.length_a   1.000
_cell.length_b   1.000
_cell.length_c   1.000
_cell.angle_alpha   90.00
_cell.angle_beta   90.00
_cell.angle_gamma   90.00
#
_symmetry.space_group_name_H-M   'P 1'
#
loop_
_entity.id
_entity.type
_entity.pdbx_description
1 polymer ?
#
loop_
_entity_poly.entity_id
_entity_poly.type
_entity_poly.pdbx_seq_one_letter_code
_entity_poly.pdbx_strand_id
1 'polypeptide(L)'
;MTSLIDRIKANCKIIWGADMDFDIEIETDDHYYFQTFVREDRGLEFGPILTMSPLYHGSETAWRELDIMLSGSAENVKRKKQKAAAAAATAKKVQTEDKRVDEVGNNLQVNLEVFSNKL
;
A
#
# COMPACT_ATOMS: atom_id res chain seq x y z
N MET A 1 23.22 -4.29 -9.38
CA MET A 1 23.01 -3.67 -8.06
C MET A 1 22.14 -2.45 -8.30
N THR A 2 20.90 -2.42 -7.81
CA THR A 2 19.99 -1.27 -8.03
C THR A 2 20.51 -0.06 -7.25
N SER A 3 20.45 1.14 -7.82
CA SER A 3 20.98 2.33 -7.14
C SER A 3 20.14 2.70 -5.91
N LEU A 4 20.72 3.47 -4.98
CA LEU A 4 20.00 3.98 -3.81
C LEU A 4 18.76 4.77 -4.22
N ILE A 5 18.89 5.63 -5.23
CA ILE A 5 17.80 6.46 -5.75
C ILE A 5 16.68 5.59 -6.34
N ASP A 6 17.02 4.53 -7.10
CA ASP A 6 16.01 3.63 -7.66
C ASP A 6 15.22 2.92 -6.55
N ARG A 7 15.90 2.52 -5.46
CA ARG A 7 15.23 1.90 -4.30
C ARG A 7 14.30 2.89 -3.60
N ILE A 8 14.75 4.12 -3.41
CA ILE A 8 13.92 5.21 -2.86
C ILE A 8 12.68 5.43 -3.74
N LYS A 9 12.85 5.61 -5.06
CA LYS A 9 11.74 5.79 -6.01
C LYS A 9 10.77 4.60 -6.00
N ALA A 10 11.30 3.37 -5.95
CA ALA A 10 10.47 2.16 -5.85
C ALA A 10 9.63 2.14 -4.56
N ASN A 11 10.21 2.55 -3.43
CA ASN A 11 9.48 2.68 -2.17
C ASN A 11 8.41 3.78 -2.23
N CYS A 12 8.71 4.94 -2.85
CA CYS A 12 7.72 5.98 -3.07
C CYS A 12 6.50 5.46 -3.86
N LYS A 13 6.73 4.69 -4.93
CA LYS A 13 5.66 4.07 -5.73
C LYS A 13 4.80 3.10 -4.94
N ILE A 14 5.38 2.39 -3.96
CA ILE A 14 4.62 1.51 -3.06
C ILE A 14 3.71 2.31 -2.12
N ILE A 15 4.22 3.43 -1.59
CA ILE A 15 3.57 4.24 -0.56
C ILE A 15 2.44 5.09 -1.15
N TRP A 16 2.75 5.88 -2.19
CA TRP A 16 1.85 6.91 -2.71
C TRP A 16 1.14 6.52 -4.01
N GLY A 17 1.74 5.68 -4.84
CA GLY A 17 1.08 5.18 -6.05
C GLY A 17 2.06 4.79 -7.16
N ALA A 18 1.73 3.74 -7.90
CA ALA A 18 2.59 3.26 -9.00
C ALA A 18 2.58 4.20 -10.22
N ASP A 19 1.48 4.94 -10.40
CA ASP A 19 1.25 5.86 -11.52
C ASP A 19 1.82 7.26 -11.26
N MET A 20 2.39 7.50 -10.09
CA MET A 20 3.05 8.76 -9.75
C MET A 20 4.55 8.66 -10.01
N ASP A 21 5.14 9.78 -10.42
CA ASP A 21 6.57 9.98 -10.46
C ASP A 21 7.03 10.90 -9.34
N PHE A 22 8.29 10.75 -8.97
CA PHE A 22 8.85 11.36 -7.77
C PHE A 22 10.18 12.00 -8.08
N ASP A 23 10.26 13.25 -7.66
CA ASP A 23 11.48 14.02 -7.60
C ASP A 23 12.06 13.93 -6.19
N ILE A 24 13.38 13.77 -6.11
CA ILE A 24 14.08 13.57 -4.84
C ILE A 24 15.33 14.44 -4.84
N GLU A 25 15.33 15.41 -3.94
CA GLU A 25 16.40 16.40 -3.83
C GLU A 25 17.07 16.32 -2.46
N ILE A 26 18.30 16.84 -2.42
CA ILE A 26 19.04 17.07 -1.20
C ILE A 26 19.45 18.53 -1.15
N GLU A 27 19.17 19.19 -0.04
CA GLU A 27 19.56 20.58 0.19
C GLU A 27 20.47 20.68 1.42
N THR A 28 21.24 21.76 1.45
CA THR A 28 22.08 22.16 2.57
C THR A 28 22.17 23.68 2.59
N ASP A 29 22.11 24.26 3.79
CA ASP A 29 22.28 25.71 3.99
C ASP A 29 23.72 26.05 4.40
N ASP A 30 24.38 25.15 5.15
CA ASP A 30 25.69 25.41 5.77
C ASP A 30 26.79 24.42 5.37
N HIS A 31 26.53 23.53 4.41
CA HIS A 31 27.40 22.44 3.95
C HIS A 31 27.73 21.35 5.00
N TYR A 32 27.22 21.46 6.22
CA TYR A 32 27.39 20.46 7.28
C TYR A 32 26.14 19.63 7.45
N TYR A 33 24.98 20.28 7.44
CA TYR A 33 23.69 19.66 7.64
C TYR A 33 22.93 19.57 6.32
N PHE A 34 22.46 18.37 6.04
CA PHE A 34 21.77 18.03 4.80
C PHE A 34 20.37 17.52 5.12
N GLN A 35 19.41 17.92 4.29
CA GLN A 35 18.02 17.46 4.34
C GLN A 35 17.64 16.93 2.97
N THR A 36 16.89 15.83 2.94
CA THR A 36 16.36 15.27 1.70
C THR A 36 14.85 15.48 1.62
N PHE A 37 14.35 15.71 0.41
CA PHE A 37 12.95 15.97 0.13
C PHE A 37 12.43 14.99 -0.92
N VAL A 38 11.20 14.53 -0.74
CA VAL A 38 10.46 13.79 -1.78
C VAL A 38 9.26 14.62 -2.18
N ARG A 39 9.16 14.93 -3.47
CA ARG A 39 8.04 15.66 -4.08
C ARG A 39 7.41 14.81 -5.17
N GLU A 40 6.14 15.09 -5.44
CA GLU A 40 5.51 14.61 -6.67
C GLU A 40 6.13 15.32 -7.87
N ASP A 41 6.59 14.56 -8.85
CA ASP A 41 7.09 15.08 -10.12
C ASP A 41 5.93 15.18 -11.11
N ARG A 42 5.58 16.41 -11.53
CA ARG A 42 4.54 16.68 -12.54
C ARG A 42 5.14 17.13 -13.88
N GLY A 43 6.44 16.90 -14.08
CA GLY A 43 7.18 17.26 -15.28
C GLY A 43 7.62 18.73 -15.29
N LEU A 44 6.68 19.67 -15.46
CA LEU A 44 7.00 21.12 -15.57
C LEU A 44 6.92 21.87 -14.24
N GLU A 45 6.26 21.28 -13.25
CA GLU A 45 6.15 21.83 -11.90
C GLU A 45 6.38 20.72 -10.88
N PHE A 46 6.82 21.11 -9.69
CA PHE A 46 6.88 20.20 -8.55
C PHE A 46 5.58 20.28 -7.77
N GLY A 47 5.04 19.11 -7.41
CA GLY A 47 3.93 19.00 -6.48
C GLY A 47 4.36 19.29 -5.03
N PRO A 48 3.45 19.06 -4.07
CA PRO A 48 3.76 19.27 -2.66
C PRO A 48 4.86 18.32 -2.16
N ILE A 49 5.58 18.73 -1.12
CA ILE A 49 6.49 17.86 -0.38
C ILE A 49 5.67 16.76 0.30
N LEU A 50 5.93 15.51 -0.09
CA LEU A 50 5.27 14.33 0.46
C LEU A 50 5.94 13.87 1.76
N THR A 51 7.27 13.98 1.81
CA THR A 51 8.04 13.75 3.03
C THR A 51 9.40 14.45 2.93
N MET A 52 10.03 14.64 4.09
CA MET A 52 11.39 15.14 4.21
C MET A 52 12.11 14.39 5.33
N SER A 53 13.41 14.20 5.18
CA SER A 53 14.24 13.72 6.29
C SER A 53 14.43 14.83 7.33
N PRO A 54 14.81 14.50 8.58
CA PRO A 54 15.49 15.47 9.44
C PRO A 54 16.79 16.00 8.81
N LEU A 55 17.38 17.01 9.45
CA LEU A 55 18.73 17.45 9.14
C LEU A 55 19.74 16.46 9.69
N TYR A 56 20.66 16.01 8.84
CA TYR A 56 21.75 15.11 9.21
C TYR A 56 23.10 15.69 8.85
N HIS A 57 24.10 15.38 9.68
CA HIS A 57 25.47 15.71 9.33
C HIS A 57 25.95 14.80 8.18
N GLY A 58 26.26 15.42 7.04
CA GLY A 58 26.68 14.74 5.82
C GLY A 58 25.54 14.24 4.92
N SER A 59 25.75 14.38 3.61
CA SER A 59 24.77 14.04 2.58
C SER A 59 24.44 12.54 2.52
N GLU A 60 25.45 11.68 2.67
CA GLU A 60 25.28 10.23 2.66
C GLU A 60 24.38 9.76 3.80
N THR A 61 24.53 10.35 4.98
CA THR A 61 23.67 10.07 6.14
C THR A 61 22.23 10.45 5.83
N ALA A 62 21.99 11.65 5.29
CA ALA A 62 20.65 12.10 4.95
C ALA A 62 19.95 11.15 3.95
N TRP A 63 20.67 10.74 2.90
CA TRP A 63 20.17 9.78 1.91
C TRP A 63 19.85 8.40 2.51
N ARG A 64 20.74 7.89 3.37
CA ARG A 64 20.56 6.59 4.03
C ARG A 64 19.36 6.59 4.96
N GLU A 65 19.19 7.64 5.75
CA GLU A 65 18.06 7.74 6.68
C GLU A 65 16.73 7.90 5.94
N LEU A 66 16.70 8.62 4.81
CA LEU A 66 15.53 8.66 3.94
C LEU A 66 15.15 7.26 3.42
N ASP A 67 16.13 6.50 2.94
CA ASP A 67 15.89 5.13 2.43
C ASP A 67 15.36 4.18 3.52
N ILE A 68 15.89 4.27 4.75
CA ILE A 68 15.40 3.48 5.89
C ILE A 68 13.94 3.85 6.21
N MET A 69 13.65 5.14 6.31
CA MET A 69 12.31 5.64 6.62
C MET A 69 11.27 5.18 5.58
N LEU A 70 11.61 5.32 4.29
CA LEU A 70 10.74 4.93 3.19
C LEU A 70 10.59 3.41 3.08
N SER A 71 11.65 2.64 3.34
CA SER A 71 11.58 1.18 3.36
C SER A 71 10.60 0.68 4.43
N GLY A 72 10.72 1.18 5.67
CA GLY A 72 9.79 0.82 6.75
C GLY A 72 8.34 1.23 6.45
N SER A 73 8.15 2.40 5.84
CA SER A 73 6.83 2.88 5.41
C SER A 73 6.23 2.00 4.30
N ALA A 74 7.03 1.64 3.29
CA ALA A 74 6.62 0.78 2.20
C ALA A 74 6.23 -0.63 2.69
N GLU A 75 7.00 -1.20 3.61
CA GLU A 75 6.67 -2.48 4.26
C GLU A 75 5.34 -2.41 5.03
N ASN A 76 5.12 -1.31 5.77
CA ASN A 76 3.87 -1.10 6.49
C ASN A 76 2.67 -1.02 5.53
N VAL A 77 2.81 -0.35 4.39
CA VAL A 77 1.77 -0.28 3.36
C VAL A 77 1.50 -1.66 2.75
N LYS A 78 2.55 -2.42 2.40
CA LYS A 78 2.41 -3.80 1.90
C LYS A 78 1.66 -4.69 2.90
N ARG A 79 2.04 -4.63 4.17
CA ARG A 79 1.40 -5.41 5.25
C ARG A 79 -0.08 -5.03 5.42
N LYS A 80 -0.42 -3.74 5.36
CA LYS A 80 -1.82 -3.27 5.39
C LYS A 80 -2.62 -3.79 4.20
N LYS A 81 -2.07 -3.73 2.98
CA LYS A 81 -2.72 -4.26 1.76
C LYS A 81 -2.97 -5.77 1.86
N GLN A 82 -1.99 -6.55 2.35
CA GLN A 82 -2.14 -7.99 2.58
C GLN A 82 -3.24 -8.31 3.60
N LYS A 83 -3.28 -7.60 4.73
CA LYS A 83 -4.33 -7.77 5.75
C LYS A 83 -5.72 -7.46 5.19
N ALA A 84 -5.85 -6.38 4.41
CA ALA A 84 -7.12 -6.03 3.76
C ALA A 84 -7.56 -7.10 2.74
N ALA A 85 -6.63 -7.61 1.92
CA ALA A 85 -6.92 -8.69 0.98
C ALA A 85 -7.34 -9.99 1.68
N ALA A 86 -6.67 -10.36 2.78
CA ALA A 86 -7.05 -11.52 3.58
C ALA A 86 -8.45 -11.36 4.19
N ALA A 87 -8.77 -10.19 4.75
CA ALA A 87 -10.11 -9.90 5.27
C ALA A 87 -11.19 -9.99 4.19
N ALA A 88 -10.92 -9.44 2.99
CA ALA A 88 -11.85 -9.51 1.86
C ALA A 88 -12.05 -10.96 1.36
N ALA A 89 -10.99 -11.77 1.35
CA ALA A 89 -11.08 -13.19 0.99
C ALA A 89 -11.92 -13.99 2.00
N THR A 90 -11.74 -13.73 3.30
CA THR A 90 -12.57 -14.33 4.36
C THR A 90 -14.03 -13.92 4.22
N ALA A 91 -14.32 -12.63 4.00
CA ALA A 91 -15.68 -12.13 3.82
C ALA A 91 -16.37 -12.79 2.60
N LYS A 92 -15.66 -12.96 1.48
CA LYS A 92 -16.18 -13.67 0.30
C LYS A 92 -16.48 -15.15 0.58
N LYS A 93 -15.65 -15.84 1.37
CA LYS A 93 -15.91 -17.23 1.77
C LYS A 93 -17.18 -17.35 2.60
N VAL A 94 -17.35 -16.50 3.62
CA VAL A 94 -18.56 -16.46 4.46
C VAL A 94 -19.81 -16.22 3.60
N GLN A 95 -19.79 -15.22 2.72
CA GLN A 95 -20.92 -14.97 1.80
C GLN A 95 -21.23 -16.14 0.86
N THR A 96 -20.22 -16.93 0.48
CA THR A 96 -20.41 -18.10 -0.39
C THR A 96 -20.97 -19.28 0.40
N GLU A 97 -20.60 -19.42 1.67
CA GLU A 97 -21.13 -20.44 2.58
C GLU A 97 -22.58 -20.12 2.97
N ASP A 98 -22.89 -18.87 3.33
CA ASP A 98 -24.27 -18.45 3.66
C ASP A 98 -25.23 -18.72 2.49
N LYS A 99 -24.86 -18.34 1.26
CA LYS A 99 -25.67 -18.62 0.06
C LYS A 99 -25.90 -20.12 -0.17
N ARG A 100 -24.89 -20.96 0.10
CA ARG A 100 -25.04 -22.43 -0.04
C ARG A 100 -25.99 -22.98 1.02
N VAL A 101 -25.93 -22.49 2.25
CA VAL A 101 -26.86 -22.91 3.31
C VAL A 101 -28.29 -22.51 2.95
N ASP A 102 -28.49 -21.29 2.43
CA ASP A 102 -29.80 -20.82 1.97
C ASP A 102 -30.34 -21.66 0.81
N GLU A 103 -29.53 -21.95 -0.21
CA GLU A 103 -29.93 -22.78 -1.35
C GLU A 103 -30.27 -24.22 -0.95
N VAL A 104 -29.51 -24.81 -0.01
CA VAL A 104 -29.79 -26.15 0.52
C VAL A 104 -31.08 -26.15 1.32
N GLY A 105 -31.28 -25.15 2.20
CA GLY A 105 -32.49 -24.99 2.99
C GLY A 105 -33.75 -24.85 2.13
N ASN A 106 -33.68 -24.02 1.09
CA ASN A 106 -34.80 -23.78 0.18
C ASN A 106 -35.17 -25.04 -0.62
N ASN A 107 -34.18 -25.80 -1.10
CA ASN A 107 -34.42 -27.05 -1.84
C ASN A 107 -35.02 -28.15 -0.95
N LEU A 108 -34.60 -28.23 0.32
CA LEU A 108 -35.19 -29.17 1.29
C LEU A 108 -36.66 -28.84 1.57
N GLN A 109 -36.99 -27.56 1.72
CA GLN A 109 -38.35 -27.10 2.01
C GLN A 109 -39.32 -27.36 0.84
N VAL A 110 -38.89 -27.06 -0.40
CA VAL A 110 -39.67 -27.35 -1.61
C VAL A 110 -39.93 -28.85 -1.76
N ASN A 111 -38.93 -29.70 -1.48
CA ASN A 111 -39.12 -31.15 -1.54
C ASN A 111 -40.15 -31.64 -0.51
N LEU A 112 -40.12 -31.14 0.73
CA LEU A 112 -41.10 -31.48 1.76
C LEU A 112 -42.54 -31.06 1.38
N GLU A 113 -42.72 -29.87 0.80
CA GLU A 113 -44.04 -29.41 0.32
C GLU A 113 -44.58 -30.26 -0.84
N VAL A 114 -43.72 -30.66 -1.78
CA VAL A 114 -44.10 -31.55 -2.90
C VAL A 114 -44.49 -32.95 -2.40
N PHE A 115 -43.82 -33.47 -1.37
CA PHE A 115 -44.19 -34.74 -0.73
C PHE A 115 -45.50 -34.66 0.05
N SER A 116 -45.77 -33.53 0.72
CA SER A 116 -47.03 -33.35 1.49
C SER A 116 -48.28 -33.18 0.61
N ASN A 117 -48.14 -32.69 -0.63
CA ASN A 117 -49.26 -32.48 -1.56
C ASN A 117 -49.60 -33.70 -2.45
N LYS A 118 -48.93 -34.84 -2.24
CA LYS A 118 -49.13 -36.09 -3.02
C LYS A 118 -49.77 -37.25 -2.20
N LEU A 119 -50.20 -36.98 -0.97
CA LEU A 119 -50.94 -37.91 -0.10
C LEU A 119 -52.38 -37.42 0.06
#